data_AF-A0A8H2RRE9-F1
#
_entry.id   AF-A0A8H2RRE9-F1
#
_cell.length_a   1.000
_cell.length_b   1.000
_cell.length_c   1.000
_cell.angle_alpha   90.00
_cell.angle_beta   90.00
_cell.angle_gamma   90.00
#
_symmetry.space_group_name_H-M   'P 1'
#
loop_
_entity.id
_entity.type
_entity.pdbx_description
1 polymer ?
#
loop_
_entity_poly.entity_id
_entity_poly.type
_entity_poly.pdbx_seq_one_letter_code
_entity_poly.pdbx_strand_id
1 'polypeptide(L)'
;MFKKIVTTFAFISAPVWAAPLPFNGPDYSGQYACTGVDSHIGEFSGVIQMKLNAEQSSGEYSAYNFTLILPDQSHYDGFAAANLNSLAMYFAHTDPALKDYGVGIAKITSTPEGEVSFSKYYYGPEYEGGGHGFETCIKS
;
A
#
# COMPACT_ATOMS: atom_id res chain seq x y z
N MET A 1 67.11 -11.95 25.05
CA MET A 1 66.54 -11.62 23.72
C MET A 1 65.04 -11.87 23.79
N PHE A 2 64.23 -10.82 24.06
CA PHE A 2 62.77 -10.95 24.20
C PHE A 2 62.09 -10.60 22.86
N LYS A 3 61.48 -11.61 22.22
CA LYS A 3 60.63 -11.43 21.03
C LYS A 3 59.31 -10.79 21.47
N LYS A 4 59.07 -9.53 21.11
CA LYS A 4 57.76 -8.89 21.26
C LYS A 4 56.84 -9.42 20.16
N ILE A 5 55.84 -10.22 20.53
CA ILE A 5 54.73 -10.58 19.65
C ILE A 5 53.74 -9.42 19.70
N VAL A 6 53.62 -8.69 18.61
CA VAL A 6 52.58 -7.67 18.42
C VAL A 6 51.36 -8.40 17.86
N THR A 7 50.36 -8.64 18.71
CA THR A 7 49.07 -9.19 18.28
C THR A 7 48.19 -8.06 17.79
N THR A 8 48.02 -7.96 16.47
CA THR A 8 47.09 -7.02 15.84
C THR A 8 45.66 -7.51 16.01
N PHE A 9 44.86 -6.84 16.85
CA PHE A 9 43.42 -7.06 16.92
C PHE A 9 42.76 -6.36 15.72
N ALA A 10 42.34 -7.14 14.73
CA ALA A 10 41.42 -6.67 13.69
C ALA A 10 40.02 -6.54 14.29
N PHE A 11 39.57 -5.30 14.53
CA PHE A 11 38.17 -5.02 14.85
C PHE A 11 37.32 -5.22 13.59
N ILE A 12 36.62 -6.35 13.53
CA ILE A 12 35.57 -6.59 12.53
C ILE A 12 34.35 -5.80 13.00
N SER A 13 34.21 -4.57 12.51
CA SER A 13 32.98 -3.79 12.67
C SER A 13 31.92 -4.37 11.74
N ALA A 14 31.14 -5.33 12.23
CA ALA A 14 29.91 -5.73 11.52
C ALA A 14 28.95 -4.53 11.53
N PRO A 15 28.35 -4.16 10.38
CA PRO A 15 27.33 -3.13 10.36
C PRO A 15 26.15 -3.62 11.22
N VAL A 16 25.86 -2.92 12.31
CA VAL A 16 24.62 -3.12 13.06
C VAL A 16 23.51 -2.51 12.23
N TRP A 17 22.76 -3.35 11.51
CA TRP A 17 21.49 -2.91 10.94
C TRP A 17 20.54 -2.60 12.09
N ALA A 18 20.07 -1.35 12.16
CA ALA A 18 19.10 -0.95 13.16
C ALA A 18 17.84 -1.81 13.00
N ALA A 19 17.30 -2.31 14.12
CA ALA A 19 16.02 -3.00 14.12
C ALA A 19 14.93 -2.04 13.61
N PRO A 20 13.87 -2.55 12.94
CA PRO A 20 12.72 -1.75 12.57
C PRO A 20 12.17 -1.00 13.81
N LEU A 21 11.82 0.27 13.63
CA LEU A 21 11.24 1.07 14.72
C LEU A 21 9.84 0.53 15.02
N PRO A 22 9.40 0.52 16.29
CA PRO A 22 8.00 0.25 16.61
C PRO A 22 7.09 1.16 15.78
N PHE A 23 6.04 0.60 15.18
CA PHE A 23 5.06 1.36 14.43
C PHE A 23 4.37 2.39 15.33
N ASN A 24 4.32 3.65 14.86
CA ASN A 24 3.65 4.77 15.53
C ASN A 24 2.92 5.70 14.56
N GLY A 25 2.76 5.28 13.30
CA GLY A 25 2.01 6.00 12.28
C GLY A 25 0.48 5.89 12.43
N PRO A 26 -0.27 6.62 11.59
CA PRO A 26 -1.71 6.49 11.53
C PRO A 26 -2.13 5.10 11.01
N ASP A 27 -3.20 4.55 11.58
CA ASP A 27 -3.82 3.31 11.11
C ASP A 27 -5.06 3.61 10.25
N TYR A 28 -4.94 3.33 8.95
CA TYR A 28 -6.02 3.47 7.97
C TYR A 28 -6.75 2.15 7.69
N SER A 29 -6.66 1.16 8.58
CA SER A 29 -7.44 -0.07 8.45
C SER A 29 -8.94 0.21 8.52
N GLY A 30 -9.72 -0.48 7.70
CA GLY A 30 -11.17 -0.36 7.70
C GLY A 30 -11.82 -0.82 6.40
N GLN A 31 -13.13 -0.66 6.34
CA GLN A 31 -13.90 -0.80 5.11
C GLN A 31 -14.14 0.57 4.50
N TYR A 32 -14.08 0.64 3.18
CA TYR A 32 -14.21 1.87 2.42
C TYR A 32 -15.20 1.68 1.29
N ALA A 33 -16.23 2.52 1.25
CA ALA A 33 -17.12 2.61 0.10
C ALA A 33 -16.48 3.51 -0.96
N CYS A 34 -16.30 2.98 -2.16
CA CYS A 34 -15.57 3.63 -3.24
C CYS A 34 -16.46 3.91 -4.44
N THR A 35 -16.22 5.05 -5.07
CA THR A 35 -16.76 5.42 -6.39
C THR A 35 -15.64 5.95 -7.25
N GLY A 36 -15.63 5.61 -8.53
CA GLY A 36 -14.56 6.00 -9.45
C GLY A 36 -14.99 6.06 -10.89
N VAL A 37 -14.05 6.48 -11.74
CA VAL A 37 -14.15 6.49 -13.19
C VAL A 37 -12.91 5.82 -13.76
N ASP A 38 -13.12 4.77 -14.54
CA ASP A 38 -12.11 4.06 -15.31
C ASP A 38 -12.16 4.45 -16.79
N SER A 39 -11.00 4.43 -17.45
CA SER A 39 -10.85 4.81 -18.86
C SER A 39 -11.60 3.90 -19.85
N HIS A 40 -11.91 2.66 -19.48
CA HIS A 40 -12.57 1.68 -20.35
C HIS A 40 -14.03 1.44 -19.95
N ILE A 41 -14.30 1.30 -18.66
CA ILE A 41 -15.65 0.93 -18.17
C ILE A 41 -16.49 2.12 -17.70
N GLY A 42 -15.90 3.31 -17.59
CA GLY A 42 -16.59 4.51 -17.11
C GLY A 42 -16.79 4.50 -15.60
N GLU A 43 -17.94 4.97 -15.14
CA GLU A 43 -18.25 5.04 -13.70
C GLU A 43 -18.35 3.64 -13.07
N PHE A 44 -17.73 3.47 -11.91
CA PHE A 44 -17.83 2.24 -11.12
C PHE A 44 -17.95 2.53 -9.63
N SER A 45 -18.37 1.52 -8.88
CA SER A 45 -18.37 1.52 -7.42
C SER A 45 -17.76 0.24 -6.88
N GLY A 46 -17.35 0.22 -5.62
CA GLY A 46 -16.80 -0.96 -4.98
C GLY A 46 -16.59 -0.77 -3.48
N VAL A 47 -16.16 -1.83 -2.81
CA VAL A 47 -15.80 -1.80 -1.39
C VAL A 47 -14.36 -2.26 -1.24
N ILE A 48 -13.54 -1.43 -0.61
CA ILE A 48 -12.17 -1.78 -0.22
C ILE A 48 -12.15 -2.20 1.25
N GLN A 49 -11.52 -3.34 1.53
CA GLN A 49 -11.10 -3.74 2.87
C GLN A 49 -9.61 -3.50 3.00
N MET A 50 -9.19 -2.64 3.93
CA MET A 50 -7.79 -2.35 4.20
C MET A 50 -7.41 -2.86 5.59
N LYS A 51 -6.31 -3.59 5.70
CA LYS A 51 -5.85 -4.17 6.97
C LYS A 51 -4.36 -3.93 7.17
N LEU A 52 -4.01 -3.25 8.26
CA LEU A 52 -2.64 -3.01 8.68
C LEU A 52 -1.88 -4.33 8.87
N ASN A 53 -0.71 -4.41 8.27
CA ASN A 53 0.29 -5.41 8.55
C ASN A 53 1.30 -4.82 9.54
N ALA A 54 1.01 -4.95 10.83
CA ALA A 54 1.81 -4.38 11.90
C ALA A 54 3.24 -4.95 11.93
N GLU A 55 3.43 -6.20 11.51
CA GLU A 55 4.73 -6.87 11.46
C GLU A 55 5.66 -6.30 10.39
N GLN A 56 5.08 -5.70 9.34
CA GLN A 56 5.81 -5.06 8.24
C GLN A 56 5.75 -3.53 8.30
N SER A 57 5.19 -2.98 9.38
CA SER A 57 5.12 -1.53 9.62
C SER A 57 6.23 -1.09 10.55
N SER A 58 6.77 0.12 10.34
CA SER A 58 7.91 0.61 11.12
C SER A 58 7.91 2.14 11.20
N GLY A 59 7.97 2.68 12.41
CA GLY A 59 7.85 4.12 12.65
C GLY A 59 6.55 4.67 12.01
N GLU A 60 6.68 5.70 11.18
CA GLU A 60 5.55 6.33 10.48
C GLU A 60 5.14 5.61 9.18
N TYR A 61 5.88 4.57 8.77
CA TYR A 61 5.57 3.79 7.59
C TYR A 61 4.64 2.64 7.96
N SER A 62 3.49 2.57 7.30
CA SER A 62 2.54 1.47 7.44
C SER A 62 2.48 0.63 6.17
N ALA A 63 2.38 -0.69 6.35
CA ALA A 63 2.11 -1.63 5.29
C ALA A 63 0.68 -2.16 5.45
N TYR A 64 -0.05 -2.33 4.36
CA TYR A 64 -1.41 -2.84 4.37
C TYR A 64 -1.57 -3.96 3.37
N ASN A 65 -2.40 -4.93 3.72
CA ASN A 65 -3.08 -5.76 2.73
C ASN A 65 -4.41 -5.09 2.40
N PHE A 66 -4.87 -5.16 1.15
CA PHE A 66 -6.23 -4.76 0.84
C PHE A 66 -6.89 -5.65 -0.21
N THR A 67 -8.22 -5.68 -0.18
CA THR A 67 -9.05 -6.35 -1.17
C THR A 67 -10.13 -5.37 -1.63
N LEU A 68 -10.30 -5.21 -2.95
CA LEU A 68 -11.41 -4.50 -3.57
C LEU A 68 -12.43 -5.53 -4.08
N ILE A 69 -13.70 -5.29 -3.79
CA ILE A 69 -14.82 -6.08 -4.27
C ILE A 69 -15.77 -5.15 -5.04
N LEU A 70 -16.04 -5.49 -6.30
CA LEU A 70 -17.00 -4.77 -7.15
C LEU A 70 -18.42 -5.37 -7.00
N PRO A 71 -19.49 -4.64 -7.40
CA PRO A 71 -20.87 -5.10 -7.28
C PRO A 71 -21.17 -6.44 -7.97
N ASP A 72 -20.45 -6.74 -9.05
CA ASP A 72 -20.55 -7.99 -9.82
C ASP A 72 -19.77 -9.16 -9.18
N GLN A 73 -19.22 -8.97 -7.97
CA GLN A 73 -18.34 -9.90 -7.26
C GLN A 73 -16.96 -10.09 -7.92
N SER A 74 -16.53 -9.18 -8.80
CA SER A 74 -15.13 -9.14 -9.22
C SER A 74 -14.24 -8.77 -8.04
N HIS A 75 -13.17 -9.54 -7.85
CA HIS A 75 -12.25 -9.42 -6.71
C HIS A 75 -10.87 -8.98 -7.18
N TYR A 76 -10.31 -8.00 -6.48
CA TYR A 76 -8.94 -7.56 -6.66
C TYR A 76 -8.20 -7.63 -5.32
N ASP A 77 -7.09 -8.34 -5.29
CA ASP A 77 -6.21 -8.40 -4.13
C ASP A 77 -5.01 -7.48 -4.33
N GLY A 78 -4.52 -6.93 -3.23
CA GLY A 78 -3.49 -5.91 -3.29
C GLY A 78 -2.79 -5.67 -1.96
N PHE A 79 -1.85 -4.73 -2.01
CA PHE A 79 -1.14 -4.25 -0.85
C PHE A 79 -0.81 -2.77 -1.02
N ALA A 80 -0.56 -2.09 0.09
CA ALA A 80 -0.17 -0.69 0.10
C ALA A 80 0.97 -0.42 1.07
N ALA A 81 1.80 0.56 0.72
CA ALA A 81 2.74 1.19 1.63
C ALA A 81 2.31 2.64 1.81
N ALA A 82 2.26 3.10 3.06
CA ALA A 82 1.86 4.45 3.39
C ALA A 82 2.94 5.16 4.21
N ASN A 83 3.01 6.48 4.02
CA ASN A 83 3.75 7.38 4.89
C ASN A 83 2.90 8.63 5.11
N LEU A 84 2.64 8.93 6.38
CA LEU A 84 1.72 10.00 6.78
C LEU A 84 0.38 9.83 6.06
N ASN A 85 -0.01 10.78 5.21
CA ASN A 85 -1.27 10.77 4.47
C ASN A 85 -1.13 10.39 2.99
N SER A 86 -0.03 9.75 2.59
CA SER A 86 0.20 9.30 1.21
C SER A 86 0.28 7.78 1.16
N LEU A 87 -0.35 7.15 0.17
CA LEU A 87 -0.28 5.71 -0.08
C LEU A 87 0.24 5.44 -1.49
N ALA A 88 1.05 4.41 -1.63
CA ALA A 88 1.31 3.71 -2.87
C ALA A 88 0.66 2.33 -2.78
N MET A 89 -0.08 1.93 -3.80
CA MET A 89 -0.93 0.75 -3.79
C MET A 89 -0.65 -0.11 -5.02
N TYR A 90 -0.67 -1.42 -4.86
CA TYR A 90 -0.74 -2.39 -5.94
C TYR A 90 -2.07 -3.13 -5.86
N PHE A 91 -2.72 -3.39 -6.98
CA PHE A 91 -3.93 -4.22 -7.08
C PHE A 91 -3.82 -5.15 -8.27
N ALA A 92 -4.45 -6.31 -8.17
CA ALA A 92 -4.62 -7.25 -9.26
C ALA A 92 -5.93 -7.99 -9.14
N HIS A 93 -6.64 -8.13 -10.27
CA HIS A 93 -7.78 -9.00 -10.38
C HIS A 93 -7.36 -10.44 -10.08
N THR A 94 -8.21 -11.15 -9.35
CA THR A 94 -7.94 -12.53 -8.90
C THR A 94 -7.85 -13.55 -10.03
N ASP A 95 -8.52 -13.29 -11.16
CA ASP A 95 -8.25 -13.97 -12.44
C ASP A 95 -7.07 -13.30 -13.18
N PRO A 96 -5.88 -13.94 -13.24
CA PRO A 96 -4.72 -13.37 -13.91
C PRO A 96 -4.84 -13.35 -15.43
N ALA A 97 -5.78 -14.08 -16.03
CA ALA A 97 -5.97 -14.10 -17.49
C ALA A 97 -6.43 -12.74 -18.03
N LEU A 98 -7.12 -11.95 -17.20
CA LEU A 98 -7.58 -10.60 -17.55
C LEU A 98 -6.45 -9.59 -17.63
N LYS A 99 -5.29 -9.88 -17.03
CA LYS A 99 -4.15 -8.96 -16.91
C LYS A 99 -4.56 -7.59 -16.35
N ASP A 100 -5.58 -7.59 -15.52
CA ASP A 100 -6.10 -6.40 -14.87
C ASP A 100 -5.39 -6.21 -13.54
N TYR A 101 -4.26 -5.51 -13.60
CA TYR A 101 -3.46 -5.20 -12.43
C TYR A 101 -2.73 -3.88 -12.66
N GLY A 102 -2.41 -3.20 -11.57
CA GLY A 102 -1.81 -1.89 -11.67
C GLY A 102 -1.26 -1.38 -10.36
N VAL A 103 -0.78 -0.14 -10.44
CA VAL A 103 -0.34 0.63 -9.28
C VAL A 103 -1.20 1.87 -9.15
N GLY A 104 -1.37 2.34 -7.92
CA GLY A 104 -2.02 3.58 -7.62
C GLY A 104 -1.25 4.41 -6.62
N ILE A 105 -1.41 5.72 -6.72
CA ILE A 105 -1.03 6.66 -5.67
C ILE A 105 -2.31 7.23 -5.07
N ALA A 106 -2.38 7.30 -3.76
CA ALA A 106 -3.55 7.84 -3.06
C ALA A 106 -3.15 8.86 -1.99
N LYS A 107 -4.08 9.78 -1.74
CA LYS A 107 -3.97 10.79 -0.69
C LYS A 107 -5.10 10.61 0.30
N ILE A 108 -4.74 10.46 1.58
CA ILE A 108 -5.72 10.44 2.68
C ILE A 108 -6.13 11.87 3.00
N THR A 109 -7.43 12.05 3.15
CA THR A 109 -8.12 13.28 3.54
C THR A 109 -9.22 12.96 4.55
N SER A 110 -10.02 13.96 4.90
CA SER A 110 -11.26 13.77 5.64
C SER A 110 -12.43 14.36 4.87
N THR A 111 -13.60 13.73 4.98
CA THR A 111 -14.86 14.33 4.51
C THR A 111 -15.21 15.57 5.34
N PRO A 112 -16.10 16.46 4.86
CA PRO A 112 -16.63 17.57 5.68
C PRO A 112 -17.21 17.11 7.03
N GLU A 113 -17.74 15.89 7.07
CA GLU A 113 -18.32 15.22 8.24
C GLU A 113 -17.25 14.62 9.17
N GLY A 114 -15.98 14.61 8.77
CA GLY A 114 -14.83 14.15 9.56
C GLY A 114 -14.46 12.68 9.36
N GLU A 115 -15.08 11.99 8.41
CA GLU A 115 -14.76 10.59 8.08
C GLU A 115 -13.44 10.51 7.34
N VAL A 116 -12.68 9.43 7.53
CA VAL A 116 -11.44 9.20 6.77
C VAL A 116 -11.81 8.92 5.31
N SER A 117 -11.14 9.58 4.39
CA SER A 117 -11.31 9.37 2.95
C SER A 117 -9.95 9.24 2.26
N PHE A 118 -9.91 8.63 1.09
CA PHE A 118 -8.78 8.81 0.18
C PHE A 118 -9.24 8.96 -1.27
N SER A 119 -8.46 9.69 -2.05
CA SER A 119 -8.57 9.71 -3.51
C SER A 119 -7.34 9.04 -4.11
N LYS A 120 -7.56 8.11 -5.05
CA LYS A 120 -6.53 7.33 -5.73
C LYS A 120 -6.55 7.64 -7.22
N TYR A 121 -5.38 7.84 -7.82
CA TYR A 121 -5.16 7.69 -9.25
C TYR A 121 -4.44 6.36 -9.48
N TYR A 122 -4.82 5.61 -10.51
CA TYR A 122 -4.17 4.35 -10.86
C TYR A 122 -3.86 4.23 -12.34
N TYR A 123 -2.90 3.35 -12.63
CA TYR A 123 -2.54 2.92 -13.98
C TYR A 123 -2.28 1.41 -13.99
N GLY A 124 -2.97 0.71 -14.90
CA GLY A 124 -2.84 -0.72 -15.18
C GLY A 124 -2.37 -0.92 -16.62
N PRO A 125 -1.10 -1.28 -16.86
CA PRO A 125 -0.51 -1.19 -18.19
C PRO A 125 -0.99 -2.24 -19.19
N GLU A 126 -1.50 -3.39 -18.72
CA GLU A 126 -1.88 -4.51 -19.59
C GLU A 126 -3.40 -4.71 -19.73
N TYR A 127 -4.20 -4.06 -18.89
CA TYR A 127 -5.65 -4.16 -18.98
C TYR A 127 -6.15 -3.46 -20.25
N GLU A 128 -6.71 -4.22 -21.19
CA GLU A 128 -7.23 -3.73 -22.48
C GLU A 128 -6.24 -2.85 -23.28
N GLY A 129 -4.93 -3.03 -23.08
CA GLY A 129 -3.89 -2.23 -23.72
C GLY A 129 -3.52 -0.93 -22.98
N GLY A 130 -4.02 -0.74 -21.76
CA GLY A 130 -3.62 0.30 -20.82
C GLY A 130 -4.81 1.00 -20.17
N GLY A 131 -5.15 0.63 -18.93
CA GLY A 131 -6.22 1.22 -18.14
C GLY A 131 -5.72 2.26 -17.14
N HIS A 132 -6.52 3.28 -16.86
CA HIS A 132 -6.26 4.23 -15.79
C HIS A 132 -7.57 4.84 -15.30
N GLY A 133 -7.54 5.35 -14.07
CA GLY A 133 -8.74 5.94 -13.50
C GLY A 133 -8.49 6.66 -12.20
N PHE A 134 -9.57 7.22 -11.69
CA PHE A 134 -9.63 7.87 -10.40
C PHE A 134 -10.72 7.22 -9.55
N GLU A 135 -10.47 7.08 -8.26
CA GLU A 135 -11.51 6.69 -7.29
C GLU A 135 -11.41 7.55 -6.04
N THR A 136 -12.54 7.73 -5.38
CA THR A 136 -12.63 8.28 -4.02
C THR A 136 -13.33 7.28 -3.14
N CYS A 137 -12.76 7.06 -1.96
CA CYS A 137 -13.14 6.01 -1.03
C CYS A 137 -13.35 6.61 0.36
N ILE A 138 -14.52 6.40 0.96
CA ILE A 138 -14.88 6.92 2.28
C ILE A 138 -14.98 5.74 3.25
N LYS A 139 -14.33 5.87 4.41
CA LYS A 139 -14.31 4.84 5.46
C LYS A 139 -15.69 4.72 6.11
N SER A 140 -16.23 3.50 6.17
CA SER A 140 -17.50 3.17 6.83
C SER A 140 -17.34 2.58 8.23
#